data_AF-A0A4Q0U3J7-F1
#
_entry.id   AF-A0A4Q0U3J7-F1
#
_cell.length_a   1.000
_cell.length_b   1.000
_cell.length_c   1.000
_cell.angle_alpha   90.00
_cell.angle_beta   90.00
_cell.angle_gamma   90.00
#
_symmetry.space_group_name_H-M   'P 1'
#
loop_
_entity.id
_entity.type
_entity.pdbx_description
1 polymer ?
#
loop_
_entity_poly.entity_id
_entity_poly.type
_entity_poly.pdbx_seq_one_letter_code
_entity_poly.pdbx_strand_id
1 'polypeptide(L)'
;MKETTIEPYLPMLERFEEFFREELASRLSVESVDSVMEAAVENFHRISAIIPDVPPTSPWVKNIIGIAYEIGLWQELSARGWSPAELSIVTQKALKKLTLSSIPSEKISEIREMLCSPDYVRRIASASHVSTEDDWLFDCVLPNADDTFDVGMDIARCPVAELCSRIGVECFFPYFCVNDYITHDVLGIRLTRTRTLAHGASCCDFRLTKERGAADGAVVIRPEDLQEFTNNG
;
A
#
# COMPACT_ATOMS: atom_id res chain seq x y z
N MET A 1 15.54 -6.45 6.11
CA MET A 1 14.66 -6.85 7.24
C MET A 1 14.96 -8.29 7.65
N LYS A 2 14.84 -8.63 8.94
CA LYS A 2 15.08 -10.00 9.42
C LYS A 2 14.06 -11.00 8.86
N GLU A 3 14.52 -12.20 8.52
CA GLU A 3 13.68 -13.30 8.00
C GLU A 3 12.52 -13.64 8.94
N THR A 4 12.78 -13.64 10.26
CA THR A 4 11.77 -13.87 11.31
C THR A 4 10.63 -12.86 11.31
N THR A 5 10.83 -11.67 10.75
CA THR A 5 9.79 -10.64 10.59
C THR A 5 8.98 -10.87 9.31
N ILE A 6 9.57 -11.47 8.28
CA ILE A 6 8.95 -11.72 6.98
C ILE A 6 8.15 -13.02 6.97
N GLU A 7 8.69 -14.08 7.57
CA GLU A 7 8.12 -15.44 7.58
C GLU A 7 6.61 -15.49 7.90
N PRO A 8 6.07 -14.74 8.89
CA PRO A 8 4.63 -14.75 9.20
C PRO A 8 3.73 -14.25 8.05
N TYR A 9 4.30 -13.54 7.08
CA TYR A 9 3.59 -12.93 5.95
C TYR A 9 3.75 -13.70 4.64
N LEU A 10 4.53 -14.80 4.60
CA LEU A 10 4.64 -15.63 3.39
C LEU A 10 3.27 -16.17 2.91
N PRO A 11 2.36 -16.64 3.78
CA PRO A 11 1.02 -17.07 3.32
C PRO A 11 0.18 -15.93 2.72
N MET A 12 0.43 -14.69 3.15
CA MET A 12 -0.21 -13.51 2.53
C MET A 12 0.33 -13.28 1.12
N LEU A 13 1.64 -13.44 0.91
CA LEU A 13 2.27 -13.30 -0.40
C LEU A 13 1.85 -14.41 -1.36
N GLU A 14 1.73 -15.66 -0.89
CA GLU A 14 1.21 -16.78 -1.69
C GLU A 14 -0.20 -16.49 -2.21
N ARG A 15 -1.10 -16.01 -1.34
CA ARG A 15 -2.45 -15.60 -1.75
C ARG A 15 -2.43 -14.40 -2.69
N PHE A 16 -1.49 -13.48 -2.51
CA PHE A 16 -1.36 -12.34 -3.41
C PHE A 16 -0.92 -12.79 -4.81
N GLU A 17 0.02 -13.74 -4.87
CA GLU A 17 0.47 -14.40 -6.10
C GLU A 17 -0.69 -15.07 -6.84
N GLU A 18 -1.56 -15.81 -6.15
CA GLU A 18 -2.76 -16.42 -6.74
C GLU A 18 -3.61 -15.38 -7.49
N PHE A 19 -3.86 -14.22 -6.87
CA PHE A 19 -4.62 -13.15 -7.51
C PHE A 19 -3.87 -12.47 -8.66
N PHE A 20 -2.55 -12.35 -8.59
CA PHE A 20 -1.74 -11.88 -9.71
C PHE A 20 -1.80 -12.84 -10.89
N ARG A 21 -1.71 -14.15 -10.64
CA ARG A 21 -1.85 -15.20 -11.67
C ARG A 21 -3.18 -15.06 -12.41
N GLU A 22 -4.29 -14.88 -11.67
CA GLU A 22 -5.61 -14.67 -12.27
C GLU A 22 -5.66 -13.43 -13.19
N GLU A 23 -5.12 -12.30 -12.74
CA GLU A 23 -5.15 -11.05 -13.52
C GLU A 23 -4.23 -11.12 -14.76
N LEU A 24 -3.08 -11.78 -14.64
CA LEU A 24 -2.10 -11.93 -15.72
C LEU A 24 -2.51 -12.98 -16.76
N ALA A 25 -3.27 -14.01 -16.38
CA ALA A 25 -3.71 -15.09 -17.28
C ALA A 25 -4.55 -14.59 -18.47
N SER A 26 -5.15 -13.40 -18.37
CA SER A 26 -5.88 -12.78 -19.47
C SER A 26 -4.98 -12.24 -20.60
N ARG A 27 -3.69 -12.03 -20.32
CA ARG A 27 -2.74 -11.36 -21.22
C ARG A 27 -1.48 -12.16 -21.52
N LEU A 28 -1.16 -13.16 -20.69
CA LEU A 28 0.04 -13.99 -20.80
C LEU A 28 -0.36 -15.46 -20.95
N SER A 29 0.48 -16.26 -21.63
CA SER A 29 0.32 -17.71 -21.62
C SER A 29 0.59 -18.28 -20.23
N VAL A 30 0.12 -19.49 -19.96
CA VAL A 30 0.35 -20.17 -18.66
C VAL A 30 1.84 -20.28 -18.37
N GLU A 31 2.66 -20.69 -19.35
CA GLU A 31 4.11 -20.80 -19.20
C GLU A 31 4.75 -19.44 -18.89
N SER A 32 4.24 -18.37 -19.49
CA SER A 32 4.72 -17.02 -19.20
C SER A 32 4.31 -16.56 -17.81
N VAL A 33 3.10 -16.89 -17.33
CA VAL A 33 2.67 -16.55 -15.97
C VAL A 33 3.56 -17.27 -14.96
N ASP A 34 3.76 -18.58 -15.11
CA ASP A 34 4.62 -19.37 -14.22
C ASP A 34 6.04 -18.80 -14.14
N SER A 35 6.64 -18.50 -15.29
CA SER A 35 7.97 -17.90 -15.37
C SER A 35 8.02 -16.51 -14.70
N VAL A 36 6.99 -15.68 -14.81
CA VAL A 36 6.94 -14.37 -14.13
C VAL A 36 6.86 -14.55 -12.61
N MET A 37 6.02 -15.46 -12.13
CA MET A 37 5.83 -15.67 -10.69
C MET A 37 7.08 -16.25 -10.03
N GLU A 38 7.75 -17.22 -10.68
CA GLU A 38 9.06 -17.73 -10.23
C GLU A 38 10.09 -16.61 -10.12
N ALA A 39 10.21 -15.77 -11.15
CA ALA A 39 11.10 -14.62 -11.15
C ALA A 39 10.73 -13.58 -10.08
N ALA A 40 9.44 -13.36 -9.82
CA ALA A 40 8.98 -12.46 -8.78
C ALA A 40 9.42 -12.93 -7.39
N VAL A 41 9.32 -14.24 -7.10
CA VAL A 41 9.81 -14.84 -5.85
C VAL A 41 11.32 -14.69 -5.71
N GLU A 42 12.10 -14.99 -6.75
CA GLU A 42 13.55 -14.79 -6.73
C GLU A 42 13.93 -13.32 -6.49
N ASN A 43 13.27 -12.39 -7.18
CA ASN A 43 13.50 -10.96 -7.02
C ASN A 43 13.11 -10.49 -5.61
N PHE A 44 11.98 -10.97 -5.07
CA PHE A 44 11.58 -10.70 -3.69
C PHE A 44 12.63 -11.18 -2.69
N HIS A 45 13.21 -12.37 -2.85
CA HIS A 45 14.29 -12.83 -1.99
C HIS A 45 15.50 -11.89 -2.02
N ARG A 46 15.90 -11.40 -3.20
CA ARG A 46 16.98 -10.40 -3.31
C ARG A 46 16.61 -9.08 -2.63
N ILE A 47 15.37 -8.61 -2.81
CA ILE A 47 14.86 -7.36 -2.25
C ILE A 47 14.67 -7.45 -0.72
N SER A 48 14.31 -8.62 -0.19
CA SER A 48 14.05 -8.83 1.24
C SER A 48 15.22 -8.41 2.14
N ALA A 49 16.45 -8.57 1.62
CA ALA A 49 17.69 -8.20 2.29
C ALA A 49 17.84 -6.68 2.46
N ILE A 50 17.22 -5.87 1.59
CA ILE A 50 17.36 -4.40 1.56
C ILE A 50 16.14 -3.65 2.11
N ILE A 51 15.04 -4.36 2.41
CA ILE A 51 13.88 -3.79 3.11
C ILE A 51 14.37 -3.13 4.41
N PRO A 52 14.01 -1.85 4.67
CA PRO A 52 14.22 -1.19 5.97
C PRO A 52 13.79 -2.09 7.14
N ASP A 53 14.50 -2.06 8.26
CA ASP A 53 14.22 -2.95 9.41
C ASP A 53 13.02 -2.45 10.25
N VAL A 54 11.86 -2.35 9.60
CA VAL A 54 10.58 -2.02 10.24
C VAL A 54 10.29 -3.06 11.31
N PRO A 55 9.96 -2.65 12.55
CA PRO A 55 9.70 -3.59 13.63
C PRO A 55 8.39 -4.37 13.39
N PRO A 56 8.31 -5.64 13.84
CA PRO A 56 7.10 -6.46 13.70
C PRO A 56 5.88 -5.89 14.45
N THR A 57 6.10 -4.95 15.38
CA THR A 57 5.04 -4.22 16.09
C THR A 57 4.42 -3.09 15.27
N SER A 58 5.04 -2.68 14.16
CA SER A 58 4.51 -1.65 13.28
C SER A 58 3.20 -2.15 12.63
N PRO A 59 2.12 -1.35 12.65
CA PRO A 59 0.84 -1.76 12.07
C PRO A 59 0.91 -1.99 10.55
N TRP A 60 1.96 -1.48 9.90
CA TRP A 60 2.13 -1.51 8.44
C TRP A 60 3.30 -2.38 7.97
N VAL A 61 3.91 -3.19 8.84
CA VAL A 61 5.01 -4.10 8.45
C VAL A 61 4.64 -5.03 7.28
N LYS A 62 3.39 -5.51 7.25
CA LYS A 62 2.88 -6.31 6.13
C LYS A 62 2.85 -5.54 4.80
N ASN A 63 2.64 -4.22 4.85
CA ASN A 63 2.52 -3.39 3.66
C ASN A 63 3.88 -3.26 2.97
N ILE A 64 4.97 -3.01 3.71
CA ILE A 64 6.30 -2.93 3.10
C ILE A 64 6.78 -4.27 2.55
N ILE A 65 6.40 -5.39 3.19
CA ILE A 65 6.67 -6.74 2.69
C ILE A 65 5.92 -6.99 1.37
N GLY A 66 4.63 -6.62 1.32
CA GLY A 66 3.84 -6.68 0.09
C GLY A 66 4.44 -5.83 -1.03
N ILE A 67 4.82 -4.59 -0.75
CA ILE A 67 5.46 -3.71 -1.74
C ILE A 67 6.81 -4.27 -2.21
N ALA A 68 7.61 -4.87 -1.33
CA ALA A 68 8.86 -5.49 -1.74
C ALA A 68 8.63 -6.64 -2.75
N TYR A 69 7.59 -7.44 -2.55
CA TYR A 69 7.18 -8.45 -3.53
C TYR A 69 6.68 -7.81 -4.83
N GLU A 70 5.83 -6.79 -4.74
CA GLU A 70 5.34 -6.03 -5.90
C GLU A 70 6.49 -5.44 -6.73
N ILE A 71 7.52 -4.88 -6.12
CA ILE A 71 8.71 -4.37 -6.83
C ILE A 71 9.37 -5.48 -7.64
N GLY A 72 9.58 -6.66 -7.05
CA GLY A 72 10.19 -7.80 -7.73
C GLY A 72 9.37 -8.28 -8.93
N LEU A 73 8.04 -8.32 -8.78
CA LEU A 73 7.10 -8.63 -9.86
C LEU A 73 7.10 -7.56 -10.96
N TRP A 74 7.09 -6.29 -10.57
CA TRP A 74 7.02 -5.15 -11.48
C TRP A 74 8.29 -5.00 -12.31
N GLN A 75 9.46 -5.26 -11.72
CA GLN A 75 10.72 -5.29 -12.45
C GLN A 75 10.70 -6.37 -13.54
N GLU A 76 10.22 -7.56 -13.22
CA GLU A 76 10.11 -8.67 -14.19
C GLU A 76 9.14 -8.33 -15.34
N LEU A 77 7.94 -7.86 -15.02
CA LEU A 77 6.97 -7.49 -16.05
C LEU A 77 7.40 -6.27 -16.87
N SER A 78 8.09 -5.30 -16.26
CA SER A 78 8.67 -4.15 -16.97
C SER A 78 9.74 -4.60 -17.97
N ALA A 79 10.59 -5.57 -17.61
CA ALA A 79 11.56 -6.17 -18.53
C ALA A 79 10.87 -6.86 -19.73
N ARG A 80 9.61 -7.27 -19.56
CA ARG A 80 8.73 -7.82 -20.61
C ARG A 80 7.89 -6.75 -21.32
N GLY A 81 8.17 -5.47 -21.09
CA GLY A 81 7.56 -4.35 -21.80
C GLY A 81 6.24 -3.83 -21.22
N TRP A 82 5.86 -4.24 -20.01
CA TRP A 82 4.69 -3.67 -19.33
C TRP A 82 4.99 -2.26 -18.81
N SER A 83 4.02 -1.36 -18.92
CA SER A 83 4.12 -0.01 -18.36
C SER A 83 3.68 0.04 -16.90
N PRO A 84 4.19 1.00 -16.08
CA PRO A 84 3.75 1.18 -14.69
C PRO A 84 2.23 1.32 -14.52
N ALA A 85 1.56 1.96 -15.48
CA ALA A 85 0.10 2.09 -15.46
C ALA A 85 -0.62 0.74 -15.58
N GLU A 86 -0.13 -0.16 -16.44
CA GLU A 86 -0.69 -1.50 -16.58
C GLU A 86 -0.43 -2.36 -15.35
N LEU A 87 0.77 -2.24 -14.77
CA LEU A 87 1.14 -2.93 -13.54
C LEU A 87 0.26 -2.47 -12.38
N SER A 88 0.04 -1.15 -12.24
CA SER A 88 -0.85 -0.59 -11.22
C SER A 88 -2.28 -1.10 -11.35
N ILE A 89 -2.82 -1.21 -12.58
CA ILE A 89 -4.16 -1.78 -12.81
C ILE A 89 -4.24 -3.23 -12.30
N VAL A 90 -3.25 -4.06 -12.64
CA VAL A 90 -3.20 -5.46 -12.23
C VAL A 90 -3.07 -5.57 -10.71
N THR A 91 -2.13 -4.83 -10.10
CA THR A 91 -1.93 -4.78 -8.65
C THR A 91 -3.19 -4.37 -7.92
N GLN A 92 -3.86 -3.29 -8.32
CA GLN A 92 -5.05 -2.80 -7.61
C GLN A 92 -6.19 -3.83 -7.63
N LYS A 93 -6.37 -4.56 -8.73
CA LYS A 93 -7.36 -5.65 -8.79
C LYS A 93 -6.98 -6.83 -7.90
N ALA A 94 -5.73 -7.27 -7.94
CA ALA A 94 -5.25 -8.36 -7.09
C ALA A 94 -5.34 -7.97 -5.60
N LEU A 95 -4.96 -6.74 -5.25
CA LEU A 95 -5.01 -6.21 -3.90
C LEU A 95 -6.45 -6.07 -3.38
N LYS A 96 -7.40 -5.68 -4.24
CA LYS A 96 -8.82 -5.64 -3.89
C LYS A 96 -9.33 -7.04 -3.51
N LYS A 97 -9.00 -8.06 -4.30
CA LYS A 97 -9.35 -9.48 -3.99
C LYS A 97 -8.67 -9.95 -2.71
N LEU A 98 -7.39 -9.62 -2.51
CA LEU A 98 -6.65 -9.96 -1.30
C LEU A 98 -7.30 -9.34 -0.06
N THR A 99 -7.65 -8.05 -0.12
CA THR A 99 -8.26 -7.33 1.00
C THR A 99 -9.64 -7.90 1.33
N LEU A 100 -10.50 -8.09 0.32
CA LEU A 100 -11.84 -8.67 0.49
C LEU A 100 -11.79 -10.09 1.06
N SER A 101 -10.82 -10.90 0.63
CA SER A 101 -10.69 -12.29 1.07
C SER A 101 -9.92 -12.47 2.39
N SER A 102 -9.36 -11.39 2.94
CA SER A 102 -8.65 -11.38 4.22
C SER A 102 -9.51 -10.87 5.38
N ILE A 103 -10.63 -10.22 5.09
CA ILE A 103 -11.48 -9.57 6.09
C ILE A 103 -12.88 -10.17 6.03
N PRO A 104 -13.35 -10.82 7.12
CA PRO A 104 -14.74 -11.26 7.21
C PRO A 104 -15.68 -10.06 7.07
N SER A 105 -16.73 -10.20 6.25
CA SER A 105 -17.65 -9.11 5.91
C SER A 105 -18.27 -8.42 7.13
N GLU A 106 -18.58 -9.19 8.16
CA GLU A 106 -19.13 -8.76 9.44
C GLU A 106 -18.14 -7.94 10.30
N LYS A 107 -16.84 -8.04 10.00
CA LYS A 107 -15.78 -7.29 10.68
C LYS A 107 -15.41 -5.98 10.00
N ILE A 108 -15.86 -5.75 8.76
CA ILE A 108 -15.54 -4.53 8.01
C ILE A 108 -15.93 -3.27 8.79
N SER A 109 -17.15 -3.23 9.34
CA SER A 109 -17.59 -2.04 10.09
C SER A 109 -16.78 -1.81 11.37
N GLU A 110 -16.38 -2.87 12.06
CA GLU A 110 -15.55 -2.76 13.27
C GLU A 110 -14.15 -2.22 12.94
N ILE A 111 -13.53 -2.73 11.88
CA ILE A 111 -12.23 -2.26 11.40
C ILE A 111 -12.32 -0.81 10.92
N ARG A 112 -13.39 -0.44 10.21
CA ARG A 112 -13.64 0.94 9.78
C ARG A 112 -13.71 1.91 10.96
N GLU A 113 -14.52 1.59 11.98
CA GLU A 113 -14.63 2.43 13.17
C GLU A 113 -13.30 2.54 13.92
N MET A 114 -12.51 1.45 13.97
CA MET A 114 -11.18 1.47 14.57
C MET A 114 -10.22 2.38 13.80
N LEU A 115 -10.10 2.22 12.48
CA LEU A 115 -9.14 2.99 11.67
C LEU A 115 -9.50 4.48 11.58
N CYS A 116 -10.79 4.81 11.67
CA CYS A 116 -11.27 6.19 11.72
C CYS A 116 -11.40 6.75 13.14
N SER A 117 -10.89 6.05 14.16
CA SER A 117 -10.94 6.52 15.56
C SER A 117 -9.74 7.42 15.88
N PRO A 118 -9.97 8.66 16.35
CA PRO A 118 -8.90 9.53 16.85
C PRO A 118 -8.02 8.88 17.92
N ASP A 119 -8.61 8.09 18.82
CA ASP A 119 -7.85 7.45 19.90
C ASP A 119 -6.93 6.35 19.37
N TYR A 120 -7.42 5.56 18.40
CA TYR A 120 -6.60 4.57 17.73
C TYR A 120 -5.43 5.23 16.99
N VAL A 121 -5.72 6.25 16.17
CA VAL A 121 -4.71 6.95 15.36
C VAL A 121 -3.69 7.69 16.24
N ARG A 122 -4.12 8.36 17.32
CA ARG A 122 -3.19 8.94 18.31
C ARG A 122 -2.27 7.89 18.92
N ARG A 123 -2.80 6.72 19.28
CA ARG A 123 -2.00 5.65 19.87
C ARG A 123 -0.92 5.15 18.92
N ILE A 124 -1.26 4.89 17.66
CA ILE A 124 -0.28 4.43 16.67
C ILE A 124 0.70 5.55 16.27
N ALA A 125 0.26 6.81 16.24
CA ALA A 125 1.14 7.96 16.04
C ALA A 125 2.18 8.08 17.17
N SER A 126 1.74 8.03 18.43
CA SER A 126 2.65 8.02 19.58
C SER A 126 3.65 6.87 19.55
N ALA A 127 3.23 5.68 19.12
CA ALA A 127 4.11 4.54 18.94
C ALA A 127 5.16 4.79 17.83
N SER A 128 4.77 5.47 16.74
CA SER A 128 5.67 5.80 15.63
C SER A 128 6.82 6.74 16.05
N HIS A 129 6.56 7.69 16.96
CA HIS A 129 7.55 8.64 17.47
C HIS A 129 8.62 8.02 18.37
N VAL A 130 8.35 6.84 18.93
CA VAL A 130 9.32 6.07 19.75
C VAL A 130 9.82 4.81 19.04
N SER A 131 9.47 4.66 17.75
CA SER A 131 9.91 3.55 16.91
C SER A 131 11.32 3.79 16.34
N THR A 132 11.77 2.87 15.49
CA THR A 132 13.07 2.96 14.80
C THR A 132 13.03 3.97 13.66
N GLU A 133 14.20 4.38 13.18
CA GLU A 133 14.30 5.28 12.01
C GLU A 133 13.83 4.62 10.71
N ASP A 134 13.87 3.29 10.65
CA ASP A 134 13.39 2.48 9.53
C ASP A 134 11.85 2.33 9.52
N ASP A 135 11.12 2.79 10.55
CA ASP A 135 9.65 2.70 10.63
C ASP A 135 8.97 3.99 10.12
N TRP A 136 7.66 3.91 9.86
CA TRP A 136 6.86 5.09 9.58
C TRP A 136 6.92 6.10 10.73
N LEU A 137 6.93 7.39 10.39
CA LEU A 137 6.76 8.48 11.35
C LEU A 137 5.60 9.34 10.89
N PHE A 138 4.64 9.56 11.79
CA PHE A 138 3.46 10.36 11.46
C PHE A 138 2.81 10.96 12.70
N ASP A 139 2.09 12.05 12.47
CA ASP A 139 1.26 12.71 13.47
C ASP A 139 -0.22 12.42 13.26
N CYS A 140 -0.97 12.33 14.36
CA CYS A 140 -2.43 12.27 14.32
C CYS A 140 -3.00 13.68 14.13
N VAL A 141 -3.86 13.85 13.14
CA VAL A 141 -4.55 15.11 12.84
C VAL A 141 -6.02 14.98 13.21
N LEU A 142 -6.51 15.88 14.05
CA LEU A 142 -7.93 15.96 14.42
C LEU A 142 -8.65 16.97 13.52
N PRO A 143 -9.89 16.70 13.12
CA PRO A 143 -10.68 17.67 12.38
C PRO A 143 -11.02 18.87 13.26
N ASN A 144 -11.00 20.06 12.66
CA ASN A 144 -11.60 21.27 13.19
C ASN A 144 -13.11 21.28 12.87
N ALA A 145 -13.82 22.32 13.35
CA ALA A 145 -15.27 22.43 13.17
C ALA A 145 -15.73 22.42 11.70
N ASP A 146 -14.90 22.92 10.79
CA ASP A 146 -15.22 23.05 9.35
C ASP A 146 -14.63 21.90 8.51
N ASP A 147 -13.87 20.99 9.11
CA ASP A 147 -13.28 19.86 8.42
C ASP A 147 -14.30 18.74 8.18
N THR A 148 -14.20 18.07 7.03
CA THR A 148 -15.18 17.04 6.60
C THR A 148 -14.70 15.60 6.81
N PHE A 149 -13.54 15.40 7.44
CA PHE A 149 -12.96 14.09 7.71
C PHE A 149 -13.10 13.71 9.19
N ASP A 150 -13.03 12.41 9.51
CA ASP A 150 -13.17 11.93 10.89
C ASP A 150 -11.84 11.96 11.66
N VAL A 151 -10.74 11.59 11.00
CA VAL A 151 -9.37 11.62 11.53
C VAL A 151 -8.35 11.69 10.40
N GLY A 152 -7.18 12.26 10.66
CA GLY A 152 -6.09 12.34 9.70
C GLY A 152 -4.76 11.81 10.22
N MET A 153 -3.84 11.54 9.30
CA MET A 153 -2.46 11.17 9.57
C MET A 153 -1.55 11.99 8.65
N ASP A 154 -0.62 12.75 9.22
CA ASP A 154 0.42 13.44 8.45
C ASP A 154 1.69 12.60 8.52
N ILE A 155 1.94 11.82 7.47
CA ILE A 155 3.07 10.87 7.39
C ILE A 155 4.31 11.61 6.89
N ALA A 156 5.27 11.84 7.78
CA ALA A 156 6.52 12.54 7.49
C ALA A 156 7.64 11.59 6.99
N ARG A 157 7.59 10.31 7.37
CA ARG A 157 8.55 9.29 6.92
C ARG A 157 7.83 8.02 6.49
N CYS A 158 8.21 7.49 5.33
CA CYS A 158 7.66 6.27 4.76
C CYS A 158 8.80 5.33 4.32
N PRO A 159 8.94 4.16 4.94
CA PRO A 159 9.94 3.15 4.58
C PRO A 159 9.84 2.65 3.13
N VAL A 160 8.66 2.75 2.50
CA VAL A 160 8.48 2.42 1.08
C VAL A 160 9.23 3.40 0.17
N ALA A 161 9.25 4.69 0.52
CA ALA A 161 9.98 5.70 -0.25
C ALA A 161 11.48 5.39 -0.25
N GLU A 162 12.01 5.06 0.93
CA GLU A 162 13.40 4.64 1.10
C GLU A 162 13.71 3.35 0.34
N LEU A 163 12.84 2.34 0.43
CA LEU A 163 13.02 1.09 -0.31
C LEU A 163 13.08 1.33 -1.83
N CYS A 164 12.16 2.13 -2.38
CA CYS A 164 12.16 2.48 -3.79
C CYS A 164 13.47 3.19 -4.19
N SER A 165 13.98 4.09 -3.35
CA SER A 165 15.24 4.78 -3.61
C SER A 165 16.47 3.88 -3.53
N ARG A 166 16.53 2.98 -2.52
CA ARG A 166 17.62 1.99 -2.39
C ARG A 166 17.72 1.06 -3.61
N ILE A 167 16.60 0.80 -4.29
CA ILE A 167 16.51 -0.07 -5.47
C ILE A 167 16.67 0.72 -6.78
N GLY A 168 16.38 2.01 -6.79
CA GLY A 168 16.35 2.85 -8.00
C GLY A 168 15.06 2.69 -8.81
N VAL A 169 13.91 2.53 -8.13
CA VAL A 169 12.57 2.38 -8.73
C VAL A 169 11.60 3.45 -8.23
N GLU A 170 12.08 4.68 -7.99
CA GLU A 170 11.28 5.81 -7.53
C GLU A 170 10.09 6.11 -8.45
N CYS A 171 10.19 5.78 -9.74
CA CYS A 171 9.09 5.90 -10.70
C CYS A 171 7.87 5.02 -10.38
N PHE A 172 8.04 3.94 -9.59
CA PHE A 172 6.93 3.09 -9.15
C PHE A 172 6.23 3.64 -7.90
N PHE A 173 6.90 4.49 -7.13
CA PHE A 173 6.42 4.91 -5.81
C PHE A 173 5.03 5.58 -5.84
N PRO A 174 4.72 6.50 -6.76
CA PRO A 174 3.35 7.04 -6.90
C PRO A 174 2.29 5.97 -7.13
N TYR A 175 2.61 4.92 -7.91
CA TYR A 175 1.67 3.85 -8.20
C TYR A 175 1.46 2.90 -7.02
N PHE A 176 2.47 2.72 -6.16
CA PHE A 176 2.29 2.00 -4.90
C PHE A 176 1.43 2.81 -3.91
N CYS A 177 1.57 4.14 -3.89
CA CYS A 177 0.76 5.00 -3.01
C CYS A 177 -0.74 5.00 -3.35
N VAL A 178 -1.15 4.67 -4.58
CA VAL A 178 -2.58 4.60 -4.92
C VAL A 178 -3.26 3.32 -4.42
N ASN A 179 -2.49 2.28 -4.06
CA ASN A 179 -2.99 1.06 -3.44
C ASN A 179 -3.73 1.35 -2.12
N ASP A 180 -3.35 2.42 -1.41
CA ASP A 180 -4.01 2.84 -0.18
C ASP A 180 -5.50 3.12 -0.41
N TYR A 181 -5.88 3.79 -1.51
CA TYR A 181 -7.28 4.09 -1.78
C TYR A 181 -8.10 2.82 -1.95
N ILE A 182 -7.55 1.79 -2.62
CA ILE A 182 -8.24 0.50 -2.81
C ILE A 182 -8.50 -0.19 -1.48
N THR A 183 -7.50 -0.23 -0.60
CA THR A 183 -7.62 -0.90 0.69
C THR A 183 -8.58 -0.16 1.63
N HIS A 184 -8.59 1.18 1.62
CA HIS A 184 -9.53 1.99 2.39
C HIS A 184 -10.96 1.89 1.84
N ASP A 185 -11.13 1.89 0.52
CA ASP A 185 -12.44 1.75 -0.14
C ASP A 185 -13.14 0.43 0.22
N VAL A 186 -12.40 -0.69 0.20
CA VAL A 186 -12.92 -2.00 0.64
C VAL A 186 -13.43 -1.97 2.09
N LEU A 187 -12.85 -1.10 2.92
CA LEU A 187 -13.25 -0.90 4.32
C LEU A 187 -14.40 0.10 4.48
N GLY A 188 -14.91 0.69 3.39
CA GLY A 188 -15.88 1.78 3.44
C GLY A 188 -15.29 3.04 4.07
N ILE A 189 -14.01 3.30 3.81
CA ILE A 189 -13.30 4.51 4.22
C ILE A 189 -12.93 5.29 2.97
N ARG A 190 -13.38 6.54 2.90
CA ARG A 190 -12.89 7.48 1.90
C ARG A 190 -11.57 8.08 2.37
N LEU A 191 -10.51 7.78 1.62
CA LEU A 191 -9.22 8.44 1.74
C LEU A 191 -9.19 9.67 0.84
N THR A 192 -8.79 10.81 1.38
CA THR A 192 -8.45 12.02 0.61
C THR A 192 -7.07 12.51 1.02
N ARG A 193 -6.33 13.05 0.04
CA ARG A 193 -4.96 13.54 0.17
C ARG A 193 -4.74 14.66 -0.84
N THR A 194 -3.91 15.63 -0.50
CA THR A 194 -3.50 16.73 -1.37
C THR A 194 -1.98 16.84 -1.52
N ARG A 195 -1.23 16.18 -0.64
CA ARG A 195 0.23 16.17 -0.57
C ARG A 195 0.69 14.74 -0.31
N THR A 196 1.72 14.30 -1.02
CA THR A 196 2.36 13.01 -0.76
C THR A 196 3.87 13.09 -0.96
N LEU A 197 4.60 12.29 -0.19
CA LEU A 197 6.04 12.08 -0.35
C LEU A 197 6.38 11.59 -1.77
N ALA A 198 5.50 10.79 -2.39
CA ALA A 198 5.69 10.28 -3.73
C ALA A 198 5.72 11.37 -4.82
N HIS A 199 5.12 12.52 -4.55
CA HIS A 199 5.15 13.69 -5.43
C HIS A 199 6.02 14.83 -4.87
N GLY A 200 6.93 14.54 -3.93
CA GLY A 200 7.90 15.51 -3.43
C GLY A 200 7.41 16.46 -2.35
N ALA A 201 6.21 16.25 -1.80
CA ALA A 201 5.77 17.01 -0.63
C ALA A 201 6.55 16.62 0.63
N SER A 202 6.49 17.45 1.69
CA SER A 202 7.15 17.17 2.96
C SER A 202 6.47 16.08 3.81
N CYS A 203 5.21 15.75 3.52
CA CYS A 203 4.46 14.68 4.17
C CYS A 203 3.33 14.18 3.26
N CYS A 204 2.80 12.99 3.58
CA CYS A 204 1.52 12.54 3.06
C CYS A 204 0.38 12.93 4.01
N ASP A 205 -0.61 13.69 3.54
CA ASP A 205 -1.71 14.21 4.36
C ASP A 205 -2.99 13.37 4.26
N PHE A 206 -2.96 12.18 4.86
CA PHE A 206 -4.11 11.27 4.87
C PHE A 206 -5.27 11.89 5.65
N ARG A 207 -6.43 11.98 5.02
CA ARG A 207 -7.70 12.38 5.64
C ARG A 207 -8.72 11.27 5.43
N LEU A 208 -9.11 10.62 6.52
CA LEU A 208 -9.99 9.45 6.51
C LEU A 208 -11.40 9.85 6.89
N THR A 209 -12.37 9.44 6.08
CA THR A 209 -13.80 9.63 6.36
C THR A 209 -14.54 8.30 6.27
N LYS A 210 -15.36 7.99 7.26
CA LYS A 210 -16.23 6.81 7.25
C LYS A 210 -17.36 7.01 6.25
N GLU A 211 -17.49 6.11 5.29
CA GLU A 211 -18.63 6.12 4.39
C GLU A 211 -19.80 5.37 5.02
N ARG A 212 -20.97 6.03 5.06
CA ARG A 212 -22.24 5.43 5.51
C ARG A 212 -22.96 4.82 4.30
N GLY A 213 -22.36 3.79 3.69
CA GLY A 213 -22.88 3.09 2.53
C GLY A 213 -21.95 1.96 2.11
N ALA A 214 -22.41 1.05 1.24
CA ALA A 214 -21.48 0.22 0.50
C ALA A 214 -20.64 1.17 -0.37
N ALA A 215 -19.32 1.07 -0.29
CA ALA A 215 -18.46 1.81 -1.21
C ALA A 215 -18.92 1.51 -2.64
N ASP A 216 -19.01 2.52 -3.51
CA ASP A 216 -19.36 2.35 -4.93
C ASP A 216 -18.33 1.49 -5.70
N GLY A 217 -17.34 0.94 -4.99
CA GLY A 217 -16.29 0.11 -5.49
C GLY A 217 -15.29 0.99 -6.21
N ALA A 218 -14.12 1.16 -5.61
CA ALA A 218 -13.06 1.92 -6.24
C ALA A 218 -12.84 1.42 -7.67
N VAL A 219 -13.06 2.34 -8.60
CA VAL A 219 -12.52 2.32 -9.95
C VAL A 219 -11.01 2.30 -9.82
N VAL A 220 -10.31 1.62 -10.73
CA VAL A 220 -8.84 1.67 -10.76
C VAL A 220 -8.38 3.13 -10.75
N ILE A 221 -7.53 3.47 -9.80
CA ILE A 221 -7.07 4.83 -9.57
C ILE A 221 -5.71 5.00 -10.25
N ARG A 222 -5.60 6.01 -11.08
CA ARG A 222 -4.33 6.40 -11.69
C ARG A 222 -3.74 7.56 -10.90
N PRO A 223 -2.44 7.55 -10.56
CA PRO A 223 -1.82 8.66 -9.86
C PRO A 223 -2.08 10.01 -10.54
N GLU A 224 -2.04 10.03 -11.87
CA GLU A 224 -2.16 11.24 -12.68
C GLU A 224 -3.56 11.91 -12.59
N ASP A 225 -4.57 11.17 -12.16
CA ASP A 225 -5.95 11.66 -12.00
C ASP A 225 -6.18 12.27 -10.60
N LEU A 226 -5.21 12.17 -9.69
CA LEU A 226 -5.35 12.61 -8.31
C LEU A 226 -4.85 14.04 -8.10
N GLN A 227 -5.54 14.78 -7.23
CA GLN A 227 -5.18 16.14 -6.84
C GLN A 227 -3.75 16.23 -6.26
N GLU A 228 -3.31 15.21 -5.55
CA GLU A 228 -1.95 15.12 -4.97
C GLU A 228 -0.83 15.03 -6.01
N PHE A 229 -1.16 14.65 -7.25
CA PHE A 229 -0.21 14.66 -8.37
C PHE A 229 -0.05 16.07 -8.94
N THR A 230 -1.15 16.81 -9.07
CA THR A 230 -1.15 18.13 -9.72
C THR A 230 -0.62 19.27 -8.84
N ASN A 231 -0.69 19.12 -7.52
CA ASN A 231 -0.37 20.19 -6.56
C ASN A 231 1.12 20.36 -6.24
N ASN A 232 2.00 19.51 -6.77
CA ASN A 232 3.44 19.55 -6.51
C ASN A 232 4.26 20.04 -7.73
N GLY A 233 3.61 20.75 -8.66
CA GLY A 233 4.23 21.42 -9.81
C GLY A 233 4.70 22.84 -9.52
#